data_AF-A0A645E2T4-F1
#
_entry.id   AF-A0A645E2T4-F1
#
_cell.length_a   1.000
_cell.length_b   1.000
_cell.length_c   1.000
_cell.angle_alpha   90.00
_cell.angle_beta   90.00
_cell.angle_gamma   90.00
#
_symmetry.space_group_name_H-M   'P 1'
#
loop_
_entity.id
_entity.type
_entity.pdbx_description
1 polymer ?
#
loop_
_entity_poly.entity_id
_entity_poly.type
_entity_poly.pdbx_seq_one_letter_code
_entity_poly.pdbx_strand_id
1 'polypeptide(L)'
;MYVDMNNDVIPASNSNITRAPTGWTGKWSDMLMRLYAPGSEIYDNCVIGSHDYQGVLPLGPFACPSSSKQSLDKERLHYGINSQEWQGSIGAANNGRGYASASDGSCDMKITRIRKASLRAAIFDIDTNGSWPDPAAYRRDGSAKNTMVTVNATRVGVWRHGNENAMNVCFADGHVEPRFKESIPQDFTATDGYFWGSAERN
;
A
#
# COMPACT_ATOMS: atom_id res chain seq x y z
N MET A 1 7.66 -1.16 -12.96
CA MET A 1 8.40 -1.79 -11.84
C MET A 1 8.71 -3.21 -12.28
N TYR A 2 9.95 -3.52 -12.65
CA TYR A 2 10.26 -4.83 -13.20
C TYR A 2 10.43 -5.83 -12.05
N VAL A 3 9.30 -6.44 -11.67
CA VAL A 3 9.18 -7.60 -10.75
C VAL A 3 9.95 -8.83 -11.25
N ASP A 4 10.45 -8.76 -12.47
CA ASP A 4 11.23 -9.73 -13.24
C ASP A 4 12.44 -10.24 -12.45
N MET A 5 13.08 -9.36 -11.66
CA MET A 5 14.21 -9.72 -10.78
C MET A 5 13.81 -10.56 -9.57
N ASN A 6 12.52 -10.73 -9.33
CA ASN A 6 11.93 -11.49 -8.23
C ASN A 6 10.91 -12.53 -8.75
N ASN A 7 11.17 -13.17 -9.90
CA ASN A 7 10.28 -14.17 -10.51
C ASN A 7 8.85 -13.64 -10.72
N ASP A 8 8.75 -12.36 -11.10
CA ASP A 8 7.52 -11.59 -11.27
C ASP A 8 6.65 -11.45 -10.00
N VAL A 9 7.21 -11.74 -8.83
CA VAL A 9 6.50 -11.65 -7.55
C VAL A 9 6.51 -10.21 -7.06
N ILE A 10 5.30 -9.66 -6.93
CA ILE A 10 5.04 -8.34 -6.35
C ILE A 10 5.30 -8.43 -4.83
N PRO A 11 5.99 -7.48 -4.19
CA PRO A 11 6.21 -7.52 -2.74
C PRO A 11 4.89 -7.50 -1.95
N ALA A 12 4.92 -8.06 -0.75
CA ALA A 12 3.86 -7.86 0.23
C ALA A 12 3.88 -6.41 0.75
N SER A 13 2.78 -5.93 1.33
CA SER A 13 2.77 -4.60 1.95
C SER A 13 3.83 -4.42 3.04
N ASN A 14 4.10 -5.50 3.77
CA ASN A 14 5.09 -5.60 4.84
C ASN A 14 5.56 -7.06 4.97
N SER A 15 6.53 -7.33 5.84
CA SER A 15 7.08 -8.66 6.15
C SER A 15 7.88 -9.27 4.99
N ASN A 16 8.49 -8.43 4.16
CA ASN A 16 9.34 -8.86 3.04
C ASN A 16 10.75 -9.28 3.47
N ILE A 17 11.21 -8.88 4.68
CA ILE A 17 12.49 -9.29 5.26
C ILE A 17 12.27 -10.45 6.24
N THR A 18 11.45 -10.22 7.26
CA THR A 18 11.02 -11.24 8.21
C THR A 18 9.52 -11.46 8.05
N ARG A 19 9.11 -12.69 7.71
CA ARG A 19 7.71 -13.04 7.44
C ARG A 19 6.84 -12.93 8.69
N ALA A 20 5.57 -12.57 8.50
CA ALA A 20 4.58 -12.66 9.56
C ALA A 20 4.31 -14.13 9.95
N PRO A 21 3.93 -14.43 11.20
CA PRO A 21 3.78 -13.49 12.33
C PRO A 21 5.07 -13.25 13.12
N THR A 22 6.20 -13.84 12.71
CA THR A 22 7.46 -13.79 13.49
C THR A 22 8.16 -12.44 13.36
N GLY A 23 7.87 -11.67 12.32
CA GLY A 23 8.27 -10.28 12.18
C GLY A 23 7.35 -9.50 11.24
N TRP A 24 7.47 -8.16 11.30
CA TRP A 24 6.70 -7.20 10.51
C TRP A 24 7.65 -6.21 9.83
N THR A 25 8.78 -6.71 9.33
CA THR A 25 9.88 -5.90 8.81
C THR A 25 10.01 -5.98 7.29
N GLY A 26 10.42 -4.88 6.68
CA GLY A 26 10.56 -4.74 5.23
C GLY A 26 9.22 -4.40 4.60
N LYS A 27 8.89 -3.11 4.60
CA LYS A 27 7.75 -2.56 3.86
C LYS A 27 8.00 -2.70 2.35
N TRP A 28 6.93 -2.74 1.56
CA TRP A 28 7.06 -2.81 0.09
C TRP A 28 7.96 -1.70 -0.46
N SER A 29 7.87 -0.49 0.12
CA SER A 29 8.68 0.66 -0.27
C SER A 29 10.17 0.45 0.03
N ASP A 30 10.50 -0.22 1.14
CA ASP A 30 11.89 -0.54 1.50
C ASP A 30 12.52 -1.43 0.43
N MET A 31 11.75 -2.37 -0.14
CA MET A 31 12.24 -3.27 -1.18
C MET A 31 12.59 -2.54 -2.48
N LEU A 32 12.01 -1.36 -2.70
CA LEU A 32 12.28 -0.53 -3.87
C LEU A 32 13.49 0.40 -3.66
N MET A 33 14.01 0.51 -2.44
CA MET A 33 15.10 1.44 -2.13
C MET A 33 16.36 1.14 -2.95
N ARG A 34 16.65 -0.13 -3.27
CA ARG A 34 17.79 -0.49 -4.14
C ARG A 34 17.67 0.00 -5.58
N LEU A 35 16.47 0.30 -6.05
CA LEU A 35 16.27 0.89 -7.38
C LEU A 35 16.62 2.38 -7.38
N TYR A 36 16.34 3.07 -6.26
CA TYR A 36 16.60 4.50 -6.12
C TYR A 36 18.04 4.79 -5.67
N ALA A 37 18.56 4.04 -4.69
CA ALA A 37 19.95 4.10 -4.24
C ALA A 37 20.59 2.69 -4.33
N PRO A 38 21.17 2.35 -5.49
CA PRO A 38 21.88 1.08 -5.66
C PRO A 38 23.00 0.92 -4.63
N GLY A 39 23.07 -0.25 -4.00
CA GLY A 39 24.08 -0.56 -2.99
C GLY A 39 23.68 -0.22 -1.54
N SER A 40 22.55 0.47 -1.32
CA SER A 40 22.04 0.68 0.04
C SER A 40 21.62 -0.62 0.72
N GLU A 41 21.87 -0.68 2.03
CA GLU A 41 21.36 -1.75 2.88
C GLU A 41 19.83 -1.69 2.97
N ILE A 42 19.20 -2.85 2.97
CA ILE A 42 17.75 -2.98 3.09
C ILE A 42 17.41 -3.43 4.51
N TYR A 43 16.69 -2.57 5.23
CA TYR A 43 16.17 -2.81 6.57
C TYR A 43 14.80 -2.13 6.71
N ASP A 44 14.10 -2.37 7.83
CA ASP A 44 12.74 -1.84 8.01
C ASP A 44 12.71 -0.31 8.05
N ASN A 45 11.86 0.29 7.22
CA ASN A 45 11.71 1.74 7.04
C ASN A 45 12.98 2.45 6.52
N CYS A 46 13.86 1.75 5.80
CA CYS A 46 15.05 2.37 5.21
C CYS A 46 14.72 3.50 4.21
N VAL A 47 13.49 3.55 3.67
CA VAL A 47 13.02 4.69 2.86
C VAL A 47 12.96 6.02 3.60
N ILE A 48 13.05 6.05 4.93
CA ILE A 48 13.08 7.29 5.71
C ILE A 48 14.48 7.90 5.77
N GLY A 49 15.54 7.08 5.66
CA GLY A 49 16.92 7.54 5.83
C GLY A 49 17.26 8.02 7.25
N SER A 50 16.38 7.77 8.23
CA SER A 50 16.57 8.10 9.65
C SER A 50 15.97 7.00 10.53
N HIS A 51 16.57 6.81 11.71
CA HIS A 51 16.00 5.96 12.78
C HIS A 51 15.05 6.74 13.71
N ASP A 52 14.98 8.06 13.58
CA ASP A 52 13.90 8.85 14.19
C ASP A 52 12.63 8.61 13.38
N TYR A 53 11.58 8.13 14.03
CA TYR A 53 10.31 7.81 13.40
C TYR A 53 9.29 8.95 13.51
N GLN A 54 9.68 10.11 14.04
CA GLN A 54 8.80 11.27 14.23
C GLN A 54 9.16 12.41 13.28
N GLY A 55 8.14 13.03 12.67
CA GLY A 55 8.33 14.24 11.88
C GLY A 55 9.27 14.06 10.67
N VAL A 56 9.22 12.88 10.04
CA VAL A 56 10.13 12.48 8.96
C VAL A 56 9.49 12.55 7.58
N LEU A 57 10.32 12.68 6.56
CA LEU A 57 9.94 12.53 5.15
C LEU A 57 10.69 11.34 4.55
N PRO A 58 10.04 10.52 3.70
CA PRO A 58 10.74 9.54 2.90
C PRO A 58 11.76 10.19 1.95
N LEU A 59 12.72 9.39 1.52
CA LEU A 59 13.76 9.78 0.59
C LEU A 59 13.22 9.87 -0.84
N GLY A 60 13.59 10.93 -1.55
CA GLY A 60 13.40 11.08 -2.99
C GLY A 60 11.99 10.73 -3.49
N PRO A 61 11.85 9.76 -4.43
CA PRO A 61 10.57 9.45 -5.07
C PRO A 61 9.54 8.82 -4.13
N PHE A 62 9.93 8.43 -2.91
CA PHE A 62 9.00 7.88 -1.92
C PHE A 62 8.22 8.98 -1.17
N ALA A 63 8.62 10.25 -1.31
CA ALA A 63 7.90 11.38 -0.73
C ALA A 63 6.96 12.02 -1.74
N CYS A 64 5.66 11.85 -1.54
CA CYS A 64 4.63 12.60 -2.26
C CYS A 64 4.83 14.13 -2.06
N PRO A 65 4.99 14.93 -3.14
CA PRO A 65 5.20 16.38 -3.03
C PRO A 65 4.06 17.15 -2.38
N SER A 66 2.85 16.60 -2.39
CA SER A 66 1.65 17.18 -1.77
C SER A 66 1.41 16.68 -0.34
N SER A 67 2.34 15.90 0.22
CA SER A 67 2.24 15.35 1.59
C SER A 67 3.13 16.12 2.57
N SER A 68 2.80 16.00 3.85
CA SER A 68 3.61 16.52 4.95
C SER A 68 4.58 15.46 5.49
N LYS A 69 5.41 15.90 6.44
CA LYS A 69 6.11 15.01 7.37
C LYS A 69 5.13 14.09 8.07
N GLN A 70 5.59 12.89 8.41
CA GLN A 70 4.80 11.84 9.06
C GLN A 70 5.51 11.32 10.32
N SER A 71 4.72 10.77 11.24
CA SER A 71 5.22 9.96 12.35
C SER A 71 4.83 8.50 12.16
N LEU A 72 5.81 7.60 11.94
CA LEU A 72 5.53 6.24 11.47
C LEU A 72 4.82 5.33 12.49
N ASP A 73 4.86 5.69 13.77
CA ASP A 73 4.10 5.02 14.83
C ASP A 73 2.61 5.39 14.81
N LYS A 74 2.24 6.45 14.08
CA LYS A 74 0.89 7.04 14.07
C LYS A 74 0.26 7.08 12.68
N GLU A 75 1.05 7.24 11.62
CA GLU A 75 0.53 7.51 10.28
C GLU A 75 1.45 7.09 9.14
N ARG A 76 0.85 6.89 7.97
CA ARG A 76 1.53 6.78 6.68
C ARG A 76 0.83 7.69 5.67
N LEU A 77 1.59 8.65 5.13
CA LEU A 77 1.00 9.78 4.39
C LEU A 77 1.38 9.86 2.91
N HIS A 78 2.35 9.08 2.44
CA HIS A 78 2.83 9.24 1.07
C HIS A 78 2.13 8.26 0.13
N TYR A 79 2.64 7.04 0.05
CA TYR A 79 2.14 6.03 -0.88
C TYR A 79 1.78 4.75 -0.16
N GLY A 80 0.71 4.13 -0.62
CA GLY A 80 0.27 2.81 -0.20
C GLY A 80 0.24 1.84 -1.36
N ILE A 81 0.54 0.58 -1.09
CA ILE A 81 0.29 -0.51 -2.04
C ILE A 81 -1.11 -1.08 -1.80
N ASN A 82 -1.80 -1.46 -2.88
CA ASN A 82 -3.06 -2.18 -2.79
C ASN A 82 -2.83 -3.56 -2.18
N SER A 83 -3.36 -3.78 -0.98
CA SER A 83 -3.17 -4.99 -0.19
C SER A 83 -4.48 -5.72 0.02
N GLN A 84 -4.41 -6.91 0.62
CA GLN A 84 -5.60 -7.60 1.12
C GLN A 84 -6.15 -6.90 2.38
N GLU A 85 -7.42 -7.16 2.69
CA GLU A 85 -7.98 -6.79 3.98
C GLU A 85 -7.14 -7.36 5.13
N TRP A 86 -6.79 -6.50 6.09
CA TRP A 86 -6.20 -6.92 7.35
C TRP A 86 -7.26 -7.64 8.19
N GLN A 87 -7.43 -8.94 7.98
CA GLN A 87 -8.07 -9.80 8.96
C GLN A 87 -6.97 -10.32 9.87
N GLY A 88 -6.98 -9.90 11.15
CA GLY A 88 -5.99 -10.21 12.19
C GLY A 88 -5.92 -11.70 12.59
N SER A 89 -6.00 -12.60 11.62
CA SER A 89 -5.80 -14.03 11.76
C SER A 89 -5.21 -14.53 10.46
N ILE A 90 -3.97 -14.98 10.53
CA ILE A 90 -3.35 -15.93 9.60
C ILE A 90 -4.44 -16.92 9.17
N GLY A 91 -4.91 -16.85 7.92
CA GLY A 91 -5.92 -17.79 7.43
C GLY A 91 -7.14 -17.23 6.68
N ALA A 92 -7.26 -15.93 6.39
CA ALA A 92 -8.24 -15.46 5.41
C ALA A 92 -7.79 -15.87 3.98
N ALA A 93 -8.10 -17.11 3.64
CA ALA A 93 -7.76 -17.75 2.38
C ALA A 93 -8.27 -16.93 1.18
N ASN A 94 -7.33 -16.36 0.42
CA ASN A 94 -7.49 -15.95 -0.98
C ASN A 94 -8.63 -15.00 -1.37
N ASN A 95 -9.41 -14.44 -0.44
CA ASN A 95 -10.55 -13.58 -0.78
C ASN A 95 -10.14 -12.09 -0.77
N GLY A 96 -10.59 -11.32 -1.76
CA GLY A 96 -10.27 -9.90 -1.85
C GLY A 96 -8.78 -9.60 -2.05
N ARG A 97 -8.04 -10.44 -2.78
CA ARG A 97 -6.61 -10.24 -3.01
C ARG A 97 -6.37 -9.03 -3.91
N GLY A 98 -5.65 -8.06 -3.36
CA GLY A 98 -5.20 -6.87 -4.08
C GLY A 98 -3.95 -7.12 -4.91
N TYR A 99 -3.16 -6.06 -5.13
CA TYR A 99 -1.94 -6.12 -5.93
C TYR A 99 -0.77 -6.78 -5.19
N ALA A 100 -0.62 -6.51 -3.89
CA ALA A 100 0.49 -6.98 -3.06
C ALA A 100 0.38 -8.47 -2.69
N SER A 101 1.53 -9.11 -2.53
CA SER A 101 1.61 -10.48 -1.96
C SER A 101 1.17 -10.54 -0.49
N ALA A 102 0.93 -11.75 0.00
CA ALA A 102 0.61 -12.00 1.40
C ALA A 102 1.84 -11.81 2.31
N SER A 103 1.71 -11.07 3.41
CA SER A 103 2.79 -10.85 4.37
C SER A 103 3.24 -12.12 5.11
N ASP A 104 2.39 -13.15 5.17
CA ASP A 104 2.72 -14.48 5.73
C ASP A 104 3.31 -15.45 4.67
N GLY A 105 3.37 -15.01 3.40
CA GLY A 105 3.81 -15.84 2.28
C GLY A 105 2.81 -16.92 1.84
N SER A 106 1.55 -16.84 2.30
CA SER A 106 0.48 -17.76 1.88
C SER A 106 0.08 -17.60 0.40
N CYS A 107 0.41 -16.45 -0.20
CA CYS A 107 0.09 -16.17 -1.60
C CYS A 107 1.06 -15.15 -2.19
N ASP A 108 1.78 -15.56 -3.23
CA ASP A 108 2.55 -14.67 -4.09
C ASP A 108 1.64 -14.08 -5.17
N MET A 109 1.52 -12.76 -5.20
CA MET A 109 0.91 -12.04 -6.30
C MET A 109 1.94 -11.85 -7.41
N LYS A 110 1.54 -12.18 -8.64
CA LYS A 110 2.32 -11.91 -9.85
C LYS A 110 1.51 -11.08 -10.80
N ILE A 111 2.18 -10.28 -11.63
CA ILE A 111 1.52 -9.46 -12.65
C ILE A 111 0.65 -10.32 -13.59
N THR A 112 1.10 -11.54 -13.90
CA THR A 112 0.39 -12.50 -14.76
C THR A 112 -0.90 -13.05 -14.18
N ARG A 113 -1.13 -12.88 -12.87
CA ARG A 113 -2.41 -13.28 -12.26
C ARG A 113 -3.48 -12.22 -12.53
N ILE A 114 -3.10 -10.94 -12.57
CA ILE A 114 -4.01 -9.80 -12.69
C ILE A 114 -4.67 -9.74 -14.08
N ARG A 115 -5.93 -10.16 -14.16
CA ARG A 115 -6.67 -10.26 -15.44
C ARG A 115 -7.03 -8.92 -16.10
N LYS A 116 -7.41 -7.91 -15.31
CA LYS A 116 -7.82 -6.59 -15.82
C LYS A 116 -6.90 -5.52 -15.23
N ALA A 117 -5.65 -5.54 -15.67
CA ALA A 117 -4.58 -4.70 -15.09
C ALA A 117 -4.93 -3.19 -15.07
N SER A 118 -5.62 -2.70 -16.10
CA SER A 118 -6.11 -1.31 -16.17
C SER A 118 -7.25 -0.97 -15.21
N LEU A 119 -7.83 -1.96 -14.53
CA LEU A 119 -8.88 -1.75 -13.53
C LEU A 119 -8.40 -2.06 -12.11
N ARG A 120 -7.19 -2.58 -11.93
CA ARG A 120 -6.62 -2.96 -10.62
C ARG A 120 -5.75 -1.83 -10.11
N ALA A 121 -6.07 -1.28 -8.94
CA ALA A 121 -5.15 -0.36 -8.26
C ALA A 121 -3.88 -1.10 -7.83
N ALA A 122 -2.71 -0.51 -8.04
CA ALA A 122 -1.43 -1.07 -7.62
C ALA A 122 -0.82 -0.26 -6.48
N ILE A 123 -0.59 1.03 -6.72
CA ILE A 123 -0.01 1.97 -5.75
C ILE A 123 -0.83 3.26 -5.82
N PHE A 124 -1.06 3.92 -4.70
CA PHE A 124 -1.86 5.14 -4.64
C PHE A 124 -1.42 6.04 -3.49
N ASP A 125 -1.85 7.29 -3.55
CA ASP A 125 -1.77 8.22 -2.42
C ASP A 125 -2.59 7.68 -1.23
N ILE A 126 -1.99 7.69 -0.03
CA ILE A 126 -2.68 7.34 1.23
C ILE A 126 -2.56 8.42 2.29
N ASP A 127 -3.59 8.59 3.11
CA ASP A 127 -3.56 9.31 4.37
C ASP A 127 -4.15 8.41 5.47
N THR A 128 -3.35 7.42 5.88
CA THR A 128 -3.77 6.43 6.88
C THR A 128 -3.17 6.74 8.24
N ASN A 129 -3.94 6.45 9.29
CA ASN A 129 -3.46 6.55 10.67
C ASN A 129 -3.80 5.31 11.49
N GLY A 130 -3.17 5.18 12.66
CA GLY A 130 -3.34 4.07 13.59
C GLY A 130 -2.05 3.82 14.37
N SER A 131 -2.01 2.76 15.18
CA SER A 131 -0.75 2.32 15.79
C SER A 131 0.08 1.55 14.76
N TRP A 132 1.27 2.07 14.42
CA TRP A 132 2.18 1.50 13.43
C TRP A 132 1.48 1.06 12.13
N PRO A 133 0.82 1.98 11.40
CA PRO A 133 0.12 1.62 10.18
C PRO A 133 1.10 1.20 9.09
N ASP A 134 0.71 0.21 8.30
CA ASP A 134 1.46 -0.18 7.11
C ASP A 134 1.19 0.81 5.97
N PRO A 135 2.16 1.02 5.06
CA PRO A 135 1.96 1.83 3.87
C PRO A 135 1.13 1.04 2.86
N ALA A 136 -0.15 0.80 3.16
CA ALA A 136 -1.02 -0.02 2.34
C ALA A 136 -2.49 0.35 2.54
N ALA A 137 -3.32 0.00 1.57
CA ALA A 137 -4.75 -0.01 1.79
C ALA A 137 -5.47 -1.11 1.01
N TYR A 138 -6.68 -1.43 1.43
CA TYR A 138 -7.58 -2.37 0.76
C TYR A 138 -9.00 -1.81 0.58
N ARG A 139 -9.21 -0.57 1.04
CA ARG A 139 -10.49 0.11 1.06
C ARG A 139 -10.32 1.62 0.98
N ARG A 140 -11.36 2.32 0.53
CA ARG A 140 -11.34 3.77 0.26
C ARG A 140 -11.18 4.61 1.53
N ASP A 141 -12.16 4.55 2.41
CA ASP A 141 -12.20 5.34 3.64
C ASP A 141 -12.87 4.57 4.78
N GLY A 142 -12.65 5.05 6.01
CA GLY A 142 -13.15 4.42 7.24
C GLY A 142 -12.15 4.49 8.38
N SER A 143 -12.48 3.87 9.51
CA SER A 143 -11.67 3.93 10.74
C SER A 143 -10.67 2.78 10.90
N ALA A 144 -10.71 1.79 10.00
CA ALA A 144 -9.83 0.63 10.05
C ALA A 144 -8.40 0.99 9.63
N LYS A 145 -7.41 0.28 10.19
CA LYS A 145 -6.02 0.33 9.68
C LYS A 145 -5.98 -0.09 8.21
N ASN A 146 -4.96 0.35 7.49
CA ASN A 146 -4.74 0.04 6.08
C ASN A 146 -5.95 0.47 5.22
N THR A 147 -6.39 1.70 5.43
CA THR A 147 -7.45 2.36 4.68
C THR A 147 -6.82 3.53 3.93
N MET A 148 -7.20 3.77 2.67
CA MET A 148 -6.58 4.82 1.86
C MET A 148 -6.71 6.20 2.51
N VAL A 149 -7.88 6.53 3.07
CA VAL A 149 -8.06 7.71 3.94
C VAL A 149 -8.70 7.30 5.26
N THR A 150 -7.94 7.35 6.35
CA THR A 150 -8.48 6.99 7.66
C THR A 150 -9.31 8.13 8.24
N VAL A 151 -10.55 7.83 8.62
CA VAL A 151 -11.47 8.74 9.30
C VAL A 151 -11.87 8.11 10.62
N ASN A 152 -11.45 8.71 11.74
CA ASN A 152 -11.84 8.29 13.08
C ASN A 152 -12.05 9.49 14.00
N ALA A 153 -12.43 9.22 15.26
CA ALA A 153 -12.77 10.26 16.23
C ALA A 153 -11.61 11.22 16.55
N THR A 154 -10.36 10.81 16.32
CA THR A 154 -9.17 11.59 16.66
C THR A 154 -8.52 12.28 15.47
N ARG A 155 -8.80 11.83 14.24
CA ARG A 155 -8.19 12.37 13.02
C ARG A 155 -9.00 12.01 11.78
N VAL A 156 -9.15 13.01 10.91
CA VAL A 156 -9.70 12.85 9.56
C VAL A 156 -8.54 12.98 8.58
N GLY A 157 -8.22 11.92 7.84
CA GLY A 157 -7.24 11.96 6.77
C GLY A 157 -7.71 12.82 5.60
N VAL A 158 -6.75 13.29 4.81
CA VAL A 158 -6.97 14.25 3.73
C VAL A 158 -6.90 13.55 2.38
N TRP A 159 -7.86 13.83 1.51
CA TRP A 159 -7.77 13.56 0.08
C TRP A 159 -6.85 14.61 -0.53
N ARG A 160 -5.62 14.25 -0.92
CA ARG A 160 -4.60 15.28 -1.20
C ARG A 160 -4.75 16.03 -2.53
N HIS A 161 -5.61 15.54 -3.42
CA HIS A 161 -5.76 16.08 -4.77
C HIS A 161 -7.21 16.49 -5.05
N GLY A 162 -7.42 17.14 -6.19
CA GLY A 162 -8.77 17.48 -6.67
C GLY A 162 -9.59 18.33 -5.70
N ASN A 163 -8.97 19.34 -5.06
CA ASN A 163 -9.59 20.19 -4.03
C ASN A 163 -10.18 19.37 -2.87
N GLU A 164 -9.33 18.56 -2.25
CA GLU A 164 -9.70 17.69 -1.13
C GLU A 164 -10.70 16.58 -1.48
N ASN A 165 -10.69 16.12 -2.73
CA ASN A 165 -11.66 15.11 -3.19
C ASN A 165 -11.08 14.03 -4.13
N ALA A 166 -9.77 13.91 -4.27
CA ALA A 166 -9.15 12.89 -5.13
C ALA A 166 -7.82 12.36 -4.59
N MET A 167 -7.42 11.19 -5.09
CA MET A 167 -6.08 10.60 -4.94
C MET A 167 -5.52 10.22 -6.30
N ASN A 168 -4.20 10.26 -6.48
CA ASN A 168 -3.60 9.62 -7.66
C ASN A 168 -3.53 8.12 -7.44
N VAL A 169 -3.87 7.37 -8.48
CA VAL A 169 -3.83 5.91 -8.49
C VAL A 169 -2.99 5.48 -9.68
N CYS A 170 -1.93 4.71 -9.37
CA CYS A 170 -1.21 3.91 -10.34
C CYS A 170 -1.88 2.54 -10.43
N PHE A 171 -2.29 2.16 -11.63
CA PHE A 171 -2.92 0.87 -11.91
C PHE A 171 -1.87 -0.21 -12.20
N ALA A 172 -2.29 -1.46 -12.19
CA ALA A 172 -1.38 -2.61 -12.35
C ALA A 172 -0.72 -2.70 -13.74
N ASP A 173 -1.28 -2.05 -14.76
CA ASP A 173 -0.65 -1.89 -16.08
C ASP A 173 0.34 -0.70 -16.14
N GLY A 174 0.45 0.07 -15.07
CA GLY A 174 1.40 1.18 -14.92
C GLY A 174 0.88 2.55 -15.34
N HIS A 175 -0.36 2.69 -15.83
CA HIS A 175 -0.93 4.02 -16.04
C HIS A 175 -1.29 4.67 -14.71
N VAL A 176 -1.28 6.00 -14.68
CA VAL A 176 -1.58 6.79 -13.49
C VAL A 176 -2.68 7.79 -13.84
N GLU A 177 -3.71 7.86 -13.00
CA GLU A 177 -4.77 8.85 -13.11
C GLU A 177 -5.22 9.37 -11.74
N PRO A 178 -5.69 10.63 -11.66
CA PRO A 178 -6.42 11.10 -10.49
C PRO A 178 -7.80 10.43 -10.45
N ARG A 179 -8.15 9.86 -9.30
CA ARG A 179 -9.47 9.30 -9.02
C ARG A 179 -10.17 10.13 -7.95
N PHE A 180 -11.35 10.62 -8.29
CA PHE A 180 -12.23 11.25 -7.30
C PHE A 180 -12.72 10.23 -6.28
N LYS A 181 -12.87 10.66 -5.03
CA LYS A 181 -13.31 9.83 -3.90
C LYS A 181 -14.52 8.98 -4.25
N GLU A 182 -15.56 9.58 -4.84
CA GLU A 182 -16.82 8.91 -5.17
C GLU A 182 -16.64 7.81 -6.23
N SER A 183 -15.63 7.93 -7.09
CA SER A 183 -15.31 6.95 -8.14
C SER A 183 -14.44 5.79 -7.65
N ILE A 184 -13.87 5.90 -6.45
CA ILE A 184 -13.12 4.82 -5.81
C ILE A 184 -14.15 3.95 -5.08
N PRO A 185 -14.23 2.64 -5.37
CA PRO A 185 -15.16 1.74 -4.69
C PRO A 185 -14.84 1.64 -3.19
N GLN A 186 -15.82 1.32 -2.35
CA GLN A 186 -15.57 1.26 -0.91
C GLN A 186 -14.52 0.21 -0.53
N ASP A 187 -14.61 -0.98 -1.10
CA ASP A 187 -13.71 -2.12 -0.93
C ASP A 187 -13.94 -3.13 -2.07
N PHE A 188 -13.36 -4.32 -1.98
CA PHE A 188 -13.46 -5.34 -3.04
C PHE A 188 -14.86 -5.95 -3.21
N THR A 189 -15.78 -5.73 -2.25
CA THR A 189 -17.13 -6.29 -2.28
C THR A 189 -18.14 -5.39 -3.00
N ALA A 190 -17.76 -4.14 -3.26
CA ALA A 190 -18.56 -3.21 -4.07
C ALA A 190 -18.68 -3.67 -5.53
N THR A 191 -19.67 -3.14 -6.27
CA THR A 191 -19.91 -3.46 -7.69
C THR A 191 -18.66 -3.33 -8.56
N ASP A 192 -17.89 -2.26 -8.36
CA ASP A 192 -16.63 -2.00 -9.07
C ASP A 192 -15.40 -2.38 -8.24
N GLY A 193 -15.57 -3.25 -7.23
CA GLY A 193 -14.56 -3.64 -6.24
C GLY A 193 -13.32 -4.32 -6.81
N TYR A 194 -13.31 -4.67 -8.11
CA TYR A 194 -12.11 -5.11 -8.81
C TYR A 194 -10.96 -4.09 -8.71
N PHE A 195 -11.26 -2.80 -8.49
CA PHE A 195 -10.27 -1.80 -8.12
C PHE A 195 -9.35 -2.28 -6.98
N TRP A 196 -9.96 -2.81 -5.92
CA TRP A 196 -9.27 -3.25 -4.70
C TRP A 196 -8.83 -4.70 -4.78
N GLY A 197 -9.77 -5.63 -4.93
CA GLY A 197 -9.50 -7.06 -4.80
C GLY A 197 -10.29 -7.89 -5.79
N SER A 198 -9.97 -9.17 -5.90
CA SER A 198 -10.91 -10.16 -6.44
C SER A 198 -10.97 -11.35 -5.51
N ALA A 199 -12.14 -12.00 -5.46
CA ALA A 199 -12.32 -13.25 -4.73
C ALA A 199 -11.55 -14.42 -5.36
N GLU A 200 -11.20 -14.30 -6.64
CA GLU A 200 -10.46 -15.31 -7.38
C GLU A 200 -8.96 -15.01 -7.36
N ARG A 201 -8.15 -16.08 -7.39
CA ARG A 201 -6.67 -16.14 -7.44
C ARG A 201 -6.04 -15.57 -8.73
N ASN A 202 -6.77 -14.67 -9.38
CA ASN A 202 -6.53 -14.08 -10.70
C ASN A 202 -6.08 -12.62 -10.54
#